data_AF-A0A382HMG1-F1
#
_entry.id   AF-A0A382HMG1-F1
#
_cell.length_a   1.000
_cell.length_b   1.000
_cell.length_c   1.000
_cell.angle_alpha   90.00
_cell.angle_beta   90.00
_cell.angle_gamma   90.00
#
_symmetry.space_group_name_H-M   'P 1'
#
loop_
_entity.id
_entity.type
_entity.pdbx_description
1 polymer ?
#
loop_
_entity_poly.entity_id
_entity_poly.type
_entity_poly.pdbx_seq_one_letter_code
_entity_poly.pdbx_strand_id
1 'polypeptide(L)'
;MSIKKKMMNLSIAAGIIILLSISSQFMSDNASDASNKTQKTRYLSYILADEFRQTSMDLTRLCRTYVSTGEQRYWDAYWDIVNWRNGKIPRPEYVNKDLYRNQLKKQIDIMKELGFSTLEFKLLKEASANSDGLIATEDQAMKTIKQGRVVDGPLKPNPNETPQQFALRIVFDERYHGEVSKIMKPVNLFFEAIEDRTEQEVMNSASRSSFWLNSAFFLQLIITLLFAGFVWNIRLILKQLGGEPDEAVGIAKEIANGNLILDSSTIAEKRAGLIGDIYVMKDQLYQIITEVRRASANINVSSQEIASGNHDLSSRTNQQSSSLEETATAMEEINSIVQNNAVDAKNANEITQKAEQSVVDSRTELLDTVTNSIATNKELLQNLQSTNSSVVTAMEEIMESSKKIEGIITLMNDIA
;
A
#
# COMPACT_ATOMS: atom_id res chain seq x y z
N MET A 1 -0.49 -5.08 15.30
CA MET A 1 -0.15 -3.63 15.27
C MET A 1 -0.22 -3.15 13.84
N SER A 2 -0.95 -2.06 13.53
CA SER A 2 -1.10 -1.57 12.16
C SER A 2 0.25 -1.14 11.56
N ILE A 3 0.36 -1.21 10.22
CA ILE A 3 1.55 -0.75 9.47
C ILE A 3 1.89 0.70 9.86
N LYS A 4 0.87 1.57 9.92
CA LYS A 4 1.02 2.97 10.37
C LYS A 4 1.68 3.06 11.75
N LYS A 5 1.23 2.27 12.73
CA LYS A 5 1.79 2.29 14.09
C LYS A 5 3.22 1.73 14.15
N LYS A 6 3.55 0.72 13.34
CA LYS A 6 4.94 0.23 13.19
C LYS A 6 5.86 1.31 12.61
N MET A 7 5.45 1.95 11.51
CA MET A 7 6.22 3.01 10.86
C MET A 7 6.42 4.20 11.80
N MET A 8 5.37 4.64 12.48
CA MET A 8 5.45 5.75 13.44
C MET A 8 6.41 5.44 14.60
N ASN A 9 6.34 4.25 15.20
CA ASN A 9 7.25 3.84 16.26
C ASN A 9 8.71 3.79 15.77
N LEU A 10 8.95 3.28 14.55
CA LEU A 10 10.29 3.22 13.97
C LEU A 10 10.87 4.62 13.72
N SER A 11 10.06 5.55 13.21
CA SER A 11 10.46 6.94 12.99
C SER A 11 10.76 7.67 14.29
N ILE A 12 9.95 7.46 15.34
CA ILE A 12 10.21 8.03 16.67
C ILE A 12 11.52 7.48 17.24
N ALA A 13 11.74 6.17 17.18
CA ALA A 13 12.97 5.54 17.64
C ALA A 13 14.21 6.06 16.89
N ALA A 14 14.11 6.18 15.57
CA ALA A 14 15.18 6.77 14.74
C ALA A 14 15.48 8.21 15.14
N GLY A 15 14.44 9.04 15.37
CA GLY A 15 14.60 10.42 15.83
C GLY A 15 15.33 10.53 17.17
N ILE A 16 14.99 9.68 18.14
CA ILE A 16 15.67 9.63 19.45
C ILE A 16 17.15 9.26 19.27
N ILE A 17 17.45 8.24 18.45
CA ILE A 17 18.82 7.77 18.23
C ILE A 17 19.66 8.82 17.48
N ILE A 18 19.07 9.55 16.52
CA ILE A 18 19.74 10.68 15.85
C ILE A 18 20.10 11.77 16.86
N LEU A 19 19.18 12.15 17.76
CA LEU A 19 19.47 13.13 18.80
C LEU A 19 20.59 12.67 19.74
N LEU A 20 20.56 11.40 20.16
CA LEU A 20 21.63 10.80 20.96
C LEU A 20 22.96 10.80 20.20
N SER A 21 22.95 10.51 18.89
CA SER A 21 24.15 10.50 18.03
C SER A 21 24.76 11.90 17.95
N ILE A 22 23.94 12.92 17.68
CA ILE A 22 24.39 14.32 17.64
C ILE A 22 24.96 14.76 18.99
N SER A 23 24.27 14.43 20.09
CA SER A 23 24.77 14.73 21.43
C SER A 23 26.09 14.01 21.73
N SER A 24 26.22 12.75 21.31
CA SER A 24 27.46 11.97 21.49
C SER A 24 28.61 12.56 20.67
N GLN A 25 28.33 13.04 19.45
CA GLN A 25 29.33 13.71 18.61
C GLN A 25 29.83 15.00 19.27
N PHE A 26 28.91 15.85 19.74
CA PHE A 26 29.27 17.07 20.44
C PHE A 26 30.11 16.80 21.71
N MET A 27 29.76 15.76 22.46
CA MET A 27 30.55 15.34 23.63
C MET A 27 31.92 14.77 23.23
N SER A 28 32.01 14.07 22.10
CA SER A 28 33.27 13.57 21.53
C SER A 28 34.20 14.72 21.16
N ASP A 29 33.69 15.73 20.47
CA ASP A 29 34.48 16.90 20.05
C ASP A 29 35.00 17.66 21.28
N ASN A 30 34.14 17.92 22.27
CA ASN A 30 34.55 18.54 23.53
C ASN A 30 35.57 17.70 24.32
N ALA A 31 35.43 16.37 24.33
CA ALA A 31 36.37 15.49 25.01
C ALA A 31 37.72 15.40 24.29
N SER A 32 37.71 15.46 22.96
CA SER A 32 38.91 15.53 22.12
C SER A 32 39.68 16.83 22.36
N ASP A 33 38.99 17.98 22.39
CA ASP A 33 39.60 19.28 22.69
C ASP A 33 40.19 19.33 24.11
N ALA A 34 39.47 18.78 25.09
CA ALA A 34 39.99 18.63 26.44
C ALA A 34 41.24 17.75 26.47
N SER A 35 41.25 16.63 25.73
CA SER A 35 42.41 15.73 25.61
C SER A 35 43.62 16.43 24.99
N ASN A 36 43.42 17.21 23.93
CA ASN A 36 44.48 18.00 23.30
C ASN A 36 45.07 19.04 24.26
N LYS A 37 44.22 19.68 25.07
CA LYS A 37 44.67 20.63 26.10
C LYS A 37 45.48 19.94 27.19
N THR A 38 45.04 18.78 27.67
CA THR A 38 45.77 17.96 28.64
C THR A 38 47.12 17.49 28.09
N GLN A 39 47.17 17.09 26.82
CA GLN A 39 48.43 16.73 26.15
C GLN A 39 49.40 17.91 26.08
N LYS A 40 48.89 19.13 25.80
CA LYS A 40 49.69 20.36 25.84
C LYS A 40 50.22 20.62 27.25
N THR A 41 49.39 20.47 28.28
CA THR A 41 49.83 20.62 29.69
C THR A 41 50.90 19.59 30.05
N ARG A 42 50.75 18.31 29.68
CA ARG A 42 51.78 17.27 29.87
C ARG A 42 53.10 17.68 29.24
N TYR A 43 53.08 18.06 27.96
CA TYR A 43 54.27 18.49 27.23
C TYR A 43 54.95 19.69 27.90
N LEU A 44 54.20 20.74 28.24
CA LEU A 44 54.76 21.93 28.88
C LEU A 44 55.28 21.65 30.29
N SER A 45 54.60 20.78 31.05
CA SER A 45 55.04 20.36 32.38
C SER A 45 56.37 19.60 32.32
N TYR A 46 56.51 18.69 31.35
CA TYR A 46 57.76 17.96 31.12
C TYR A 46 58.91 18.90 30.74
N ILE A 47 58.69 19.81 29.79
CA ILE A 47 59.73 20.77 29.36
C ILE A 47 60.14 21.69 30.53
N LEU A 48 59.19 22.16 31.34
CA LEU A 48 59.49 22.99 32.50
C LEU A 48 60.24 22.21 33.60
N ALA A 49 59.87 20.95 33.82
CA ALA A 49 60.61 20.06 34.71
C ALA A 49 62.04 19.90 34.21
N ASP A 50 62.22 19.55 32.93
CA ASP A 50 63.54 19.37 32.30
C ASP A 50 64.40 20.62 32.40
N GLU A 51 63.82 21.79 32.16
CA GLU A 51 64.46 23.08 32.39
C GLU A 51 64.93 23.25 33.85
N PHE A 52 64.13 22.86 34.84
CA PHE A 52 64.52 22.90 36.25
C PHE A 52 65.73 21.99 36.54
N ARG A 53 65.74 20.76 36.00
CA ARG A 53 66.85 19.81 36.18
C ARG A 53 68.12 20.27 35.50
N GLN A 54 68.02 20.68 34.23
CA GLN A 54 69.15 21.21 33.46
C GLN A 54 69.77 22.42 34.16
N THR A 55 68.95 23.39 34.56
CA THR A 55 69.46 24.58 35.25
C THR A 55 70.07 24.27 36.62
N SER A 56 69.56 23.26 37.33
CA SER A 56 70.16 22.81 38.60
C SER A 56 71.54 22.18 38.36
N MET A 57 71.70 21.36 37.31
CA MET A 57 72.99 20.82 36.90
C MET A 57 73.95 21.93 36.43
N ASP A 58 73.45 22.89 35.65
CA ASP A 58 74.25 24.00 35.14
C ASP A 58 74.78 24.90 36.24
N LEU A 59 74.02 25.16 37.31
CA LEU A 59 74.51 25.94 38.45
C LEU A 59 75.76 25.29 39.07
N THR A 60 75.72 23.99 39.34
CA THR A 60 76.88 23.26 39.89
C THR A 60 78.06 23.21 38.91
N ARG A 61 77.78 23.10 37.60
CA ARG A 61 78.80 23.10 36.55
C ARG A 61 79.46 24.47 36.40
N LEU A 62 78.67 25.54 36.33
CA LEU A 62 79.14 26.91 36.19
C LEU A 62 79.90 27.38 37.43
N CYS A 63 79.46 27.00 38.63
CA CYS A 63 80.21 27.23 39.86
C CYS A 63 81.63 26.62 39.76
N ARG A 64 81.72 25.31 39.47
CA ARG A 64 83.01 24.61 39.32
C ARG A 64 83.87 25.17 38.18
N THR A 65 83.25 25.57 37.07
CA THR A 65 83.96 26.15 35.93
C THR A 65 84.49 27.55 36.25
N TYR A 66 83.71 28.38 36.95
CA TYR A 66 84.19 29.66 37.45
C TYR A 66 85.32 29.48 38.46
N VAL A 67 85.17 28.54 39.39
CA VAL A 67 86.19 28.27 40.40
C VAL A 67 87.51 27.79 39.77
N SER A 68 87.46 27.00 38.69
CA SER A 68 88.66 26.52 38.03
C SER A 68 89.33 27.55 37.09
N THR A 69 88.56 28.47 36.52
CA THR A 69 89.06 29.40 35.49
C THR A 69 89.22 30.84 35.96
N GLY A 70 88.43 31.28 36.95
CA GLY A 70 88.30 32.68 37.37
C GLY A 70 87.62 33.59 36.35
N GLU A 71 87.12 33.09 35.23
CA GLU A 71 86.58 33.92 34.15
C GLU A 71 85.18 34.47 34.47
N GLN A 72 85.03 35.80 34.40
CA GLN A 72 83.80 36.51 34.76
C GLN A 72 82.53 36.01 34.03
N ARG A 73 82.65 35.55 32.78
CA ARG A 73 81.51 35.02 32.01
C ARG A 73 80.77 33.88 32.71
N TYR A 74 81.47 33.04 33.47
CA TYR A 74 80.86 31.91 34.17
C TYR A 74 80.17 32.36 35.47
N TRP A 75 80.70 33.39 36.13
CA TRP A 75 80.03 34.05 37.25
C TRP A 75 78.73 34.69 36.78
N ASP A 76 78.77 35.43 35.67
CA ASP A 76 77.59 36.11 35.13
C ASP A 76 76.54 35.08 34.69
N ALA A 77 76.93 34.04 33.96
CA ALA A 77 76.02 32.96 33.56
C ALA A 77 75.36 32.24 34.76
N TYR A 78 76.09 32.01 35.86
CA TYR A 78 75.53 31.43 37.08
C TYR A 78 74.43 32.32 37.65
N TRP A 79 74.72 33.61 37.83
CA TRP A 79 73.77 34.55 38.40
C TRP A 79 72.61 34.87 37.48
N ASP A 80 72.80 34.84 36.16
CA ASP A 80 71.70 34.95 35.19
C ASP A 80 70.69 33.83 35.39
N ILE A 81 71.13 32.58 35.53
CA ILE A 81 70.25 31.43 35.82
C ILE A 81 69.44 31.66 37.10
N VAL A 82 70.12 32.06 38.19
CA VAL A 82 69.44 32.35 39.46
C VAL A 82 68.42 33.48 39.30
N ASN A 83 68.79 34.55 38.59
CA ASN A 83 67.97 35.74 38.43
C ASN A 83 66.72 35.48 37.59
N TRP A 84 66.84 34.81 36.44
CA TRP A 84 65.68 34.57 35.58
C TRP A 84 64.74 33.50 36.14
N ARG A 85 65.26 32.46 36.82
CA ARG A 85 64.40 31.48 37.52
C ARG A 85 63.54 32.12 38.60
N ASN A 86 64.09 33.12 39.28
CA ASN A 86 63.40 33.94 40.29
C ASN A 86 62.60 35.11 39.72
N GLY A 87 62.52 35.23 38.39
CA GLY A 87 61.76 36.29 37.69
C GLY A 87 62.32 37.69 37.87
N LYS A 88 63.62 37.83 38.19
CA LYS A 88 64.30 39.15 38.31
C LYS A 88 64.74 39.71 36.96
N ILE A 89 65.09 38.84 36.02
CA ILE A 89 65.39 39.20 34.62
C ILE A 89 64.54 38.33 33.68
N PRO A 90 64.33 38.75 32.41
CA PRO A 90 63.51 37.99 31.47
C PRO A 90 64.04 36.58 31.23
N ARG A 91 63.13 35.62 31.02
CA ARG A 91 63.50 34.25 30.67
C ARG A 91 64.20 34.21 29.31
N PRO A 92 65.29 33.44 29.15
CA PRO A 92 66.17 33.50 27.98
C PRO A 92 65.55 32.89 26.71
N GLU A 93 66.14 33.16 25.55
CA GLU A 93 65.58 32.79 24.24
C GLU A 93 65.48 31.26 24.02
N TYR A 94 66.37 30.48 24.64
CA TYR A 94 66.39 29.02 24.51
C TYR A 94 65.23 28.32 25.24
N VAL A 95 64.51 29.01 26.14
CA VAL A 95 63.34 28.42 26.80
C VAL A 95 62.18 28.24 25.81
N ASN A 96 61.29 27.31 26.09
CA ASN A 96 60.12 27.10 25.25
C ASN A 96 59.27 28.39 25.14
N LYS A 97 58.82 28.73 23.93
CA LYS A 97 58.03 29.94 23.67
C LYS A 97 56.73 30.00 24.49
N ASP A 98 56.13 28.86 24.77
CA ASP A 98 54.89 28.74 25.55
C ASP A 98 55.14 28.77 27.07
N LEU A 99 56.42 28.84 27.49
CA LEU A 99 56.85 28.98 28.89
C LEU A 99 57.43 30.38 29.14
N TYR A 100 56.73 31.42 28.68
CA TYR A 100 57.03 32.82 28.98
C TYR A 100 58.43 33.28 28.54
N ARG A 101 58.89 32.81 27.37
CA ARG A 101 60.15 33.30 26.76
C ARG A 101 60.17 34.83 26.67
N ASN A 102 61.31 35.44 26.98
CA ASN A 102 61.53 36.88 26.96
C ASN A 102 60.62 37.68 27.91
N GLN A 103 60.01 37.04 28.90
CA GLN A 103 59.15 37.68 29.89
C GLN A 103 59.67 37.49 31.32
N LEU A 104 59.32 38.43 32.21
CA LEU A 104 59.58 38.33 33.64
C LEU A 104 58.58 37.35 34.28
N LYS A 105 59.00 36.10 34.47
CA LYS A 105 58.15 35.08 35.08
C LYS A 105 58.97 34.11 35.93
N LYS A 106 58.56 33.93 37.19
CA LYS A 106 59.18 32.96 38.10
C LYS A 106 58.85 31.55 37.65
N GLN A 107 59.84 30.67 37.63
CA GLN A 107 59.65 29.28 37.23
C GLN A 107 58.59 28.58 38.09
N ILE A 108 58.57 28.85 39.39
CA ILE A 108 57.59 28.30 40.34
C ILE A 108 56.15 28.77 40.06
N ASP A 109 55.95 29.97 39.50
CA ASP A 109 54.61 30.46 39.18
C ASP A 109 54.08 29.80 37.89
N ILE A 110 54.96 29.46 36.95
CA ILE A 110 54.59 28.65 35.77
C ILE A 110 54.18 27.24 36.20
N MET A 111 54.89 26.64 37.17
CA MET A 111 54.52 25.33 37.74
C MET A 111 53.10 25.34 38.34
N LYS A 112 52.72 26.43 39.03
CA LYS A 112 51.36 26.58 39.57
C LYS A 112 50.31 26.67 38.46
N GLU A 113 50.61 27.42 37.39
CA GLU A 113 49.69 27.57 36.24
C GLU A 113 49.51 26.27 35.46
N LEU A 114 50.54 25.43 35.39
CA LEU A 114 50.48 24.10 34.79
C LEU A 114 49.86 23.04 35.72
N GLY A 115 49.41 23.44 36.93
CA GLY A 115 48.69 22.56 37.85
C GLY A 115 49.57 21.55 38.58
N PHE A 116 50.82 21.91 38.89
CA PHE A 116 51.73 21.00 39.59
C PHE A 116 51.16 20.61 40.96
N SER A 117 51.30 19.33 41.33
CA SER A 117 50.67 18.77 42.52
C SER A 117 51.39 19.14 43.82
N THR A 118 50.72 18.95 44.96
CA THR A 118 51.33 19.13 46.28
C THR A 118 52.55 18.23 46.49
N LEU A 119 52.53 17.01 45.93
CA LEU A 119 53.66 16.08 45.98
C LEU A 119 54.85 16.62 45.19
N GLU A 120 54.60 17.14 43.98
CA GLU A 120 55.63 17.74 43.12
C GLU A 120 56.29 18.93 43.81
N PHE A 121 55.52 19.85 44.39
CA PHE A 121 56.07 20.97 45.16
C PHE A 121 56.81 20.52 46.42
N LYS A 122 56.38 19.44 47.08
CA LYS A 122 57.08 18.88 48.23
C LYS A 122 58.47 18.37 47.85
N LEU A 123 58.60 17.66 46.74
CA LEU A 123 59.87 17.16 46.22
C LEU A 123 60.81 18.30 45.80
N LEU A 124 60.28 19.34 45.14
CA LEU A 124 61.05 20.55 44.85
C LEU A 124 61.55 21.25 46.12
N LYS A 125 60.71 21.31 47.16
CA LYS A 125 61.10 21.88 48.46
C LYS A 125 62.19 21.05 49.13
N GLU A 126 62.12 19.73 49.05
CA GLU A 126 63.16 18.83 49.55
C GLU A 126 64.49 19.02 48.79
N ALA A 127 64.43 19.12 47.46
CA ALA A 127 65.60 19.45 46.63
C ALA A 127 66.21 20.81 47.01
N SER A 128 65.37 21.82 47.23
CA SER A 128 65.82 23.15 47.67
C SER A 128 66.49 23.11 49.05
N ALA A 129 65.91 22.38 50.01
CA ALA A 129 66.49 22.25 51.35
C ALA A 129 67.85 21.52 51.32
N ASN A 130 67.98 20.48 50.46
CA ASN A 130 69.27 19.82 50.23
C ASN A 130 70.27 20.77 49.56
N SER A 131 69.81 21.73 48.77
CA SER A 131 70.66 22.72 48.08
C SER A 131 71.19 23.81 48.99
N ASP A 132 70.48 24.19 50.06
CA ASP A 132 70.89 25.30 50.94
C ASP A 132 72.30 25.10 51.53
N GLY A 133 72.65 23.86 51.89
CA GLY A 133 73.99 23.51 52.37
C GLY A 133 75.07 23.58 51.30
N LEU A 134 74.73 23.22 50.05
CA LEU A 134 75.64 23.28 48.92
C LEU A 134 75.90 24.73 48.50
N ILE A 135 74.86 25.58 48.49
CA ILE A 135 74.94 27.00 48.12
C ILE A 135 75.97 27.73 48.99
N ALA A 136 76.01 27.47 50.30
CA ALA A 136 77.00 28.08 51.19
C ALA A 136 78.44 27.69 50.83
N THR A 137 78.66 26.44 50.38
CA THR A 137 79.96 25.95 49.95
C THR A 137 80.36 26.55 48.59
N GLU A 138 79.42 26.59 47.64
CA GLU A 138 79.61 27.20 46.33
C GLU A 138 79.91 28.70 46.44
N ASP A 139 79.15 29.42 47.27
CA ASP A 139 79.36 30.85 47.53
C ASP A 139 80.74 31.11 48.16
N GLN A 140 81.17 30.28 49.12
CA GLN A 140 82.51 30.36 49.70
C GLN A 140 83.60 30.15 48.64
N ALA A 141 83.46 29.14 47.77
CA ALA A 141 84.42 28.84 46.72
C ALA A 141 84.51 29.97 45.69
N MET A 142 83.36 30.40 45.15
CA MET A 142 83.30 31.45 44.15
C MET A 142 83.81 32.79 44.69
N LYS A 143 83.42 33.18 45.92
CA LYS A 143 83.94 34.41 46.54
C LYS A 143 85.43 34.33 46.86
N THR A 144 85.95 33.15 47.21
CA THR A 144 87.39 32.96 47.43
C THR A 144 88.19 33.26 46.17
N ILE A 145 87.73 32.76 45.02
CA ILE A 145 88.35 33.08 43.72
C ILE A 145 88.20 34.55 43.38
N LYS A 146 86.99 35.10 43.54
CA LYS A 146 86.71 36.51 43.22
C LYS A 146 87.52 37.51 44.05
N GLN A 147 87.79 37.21 45.32
CA GLN A 147 88.51 38.10 46.23
C GLN A 147 90.01 37.81 46.31
N GLY A 148 90.49 36.72 45.70
CA GLY A 148 91.89 36.31 45.76
C GLY A 148 92.37 35.86 47.15
N ARG A 149 91.44 35.61 48.09
CA ARG A 149 91.73 35.18 49.46
C ARG A 149 90.62 34.25 49.95
N VAL A 150 90.96 33.32 50.85
CA VAL A 150 89.96 32.45 51.49
C VAL A 150 88.98 33.30 52.28
N VAL A 151 87.70 33.18 51.97
CA VAL A 151 86.61 33.85 52.70
C VAL A 151 86.00 32.92 53.75
N ASP A 152 85.36 33.50 54.76
CA ASP A 152 84.63 32.73 55.76
C ASP A 152 83.47 31.93 55.13
N GLY A 153 83.26 30.73 55.65
CA GLY A 153 82.24 29.82 55.18
C GLY A 153 82.31 28.47 55.90
N PRO A 154 81.57 27.47 55.42
CA PRO A 154 81.40 26.18 56.11
C PRO A 154 82.68 25.34 56.18
N LEU A 155 83.66 25.58 55.30
CA LEU A 155 84.89 24.80 55.22
C LEU A 155 86.10 25.66 55.53
N LYS A 156 87.14 25.03 56.09
CA LYS A 156 88.41 25.68 56.45
C LYS A 156 89.55 25.20 55.54
N PRO A 157 90.54 26.05 55.25
CA PRO A 157 91.68 25.68 54.43
C PRO A 157 92.60 24.71 55.16
N ASN A 158 93.22 23.81 54.42
CA ASN A 158 94.29 22.95 54.91
C ASN A 158 95.58 23.78 55.12
N PRO A 159 96.54 23.30 55.92
CA PRO A 159 97.83 23.96 56.06
C PRO A 159 98.51 24.18 54.69
N ASN A 160 98.99 25.40 54.45
CA ASN A 160 99.66 25.82 53.20
C ASN A 160 98.80 25.75 51.92
N GLU A 161 97.48 25.65 52.03
CA GLU A 161 96.59 25.64 50.88
C GLU A 161 96.41 27.06 50.30
N THR A 162 96.70 27.24 49.01
CA THR A 162 96.41 28.52 48.33
C THR A 162 94.90 28.74 48.20
N PRO A 163 94.41 29.99 48.05
CA PRO A 163 92.99 30.26 47.81
C PRO A 163 92.41 29.47 46.63
N GLN A 164 93.19 29.29 45.56
CA GLN A 164 92.79 28.49 44.38
C GLN A 164 92.66 27.01 44.71
N GLN A 165 93.64 26.42 45.40
CA GLN A 165 93.60 25.01 45.81
C GLN A 165 92.43 24.75 46.75
N PHE A 166 92.20 25.65 47.71
CA PHE A 166 91.09 25.57 48.64
C PHE A 166 89.75 25.58 47.91
N ALA A 167 89.52 26.58 47.05
CA ALA A 167 88.27 26.71 46.32
C ALA A 167 88.02 25.50 45.39
N LEU A 168 89.05 25.02 44.69
CA LEU A 168 88.95 23.80 43.87
C LEU A 168 88.59 22.58 44.70
N ARG A 169 89.29 22.33 45.82
CA ARG A 169 89.04 21.14 46.64
C ARG A 169 87.57 21.07 47.09
N ILE A 170 87.02 22.17 47.60
CA ILE A 170 85.68 22.15 48.21
C ILE A 170 84.52 22.02 47.20
N VAL A 171 84.79 22.13 45.90
CA VAL A 171 83.78 21.93 44.84
C VAL A 171 84.09 20.75 43.91
N PHE A 172 85.19 20.04 44.12
CA PHE A 172 85.58 18.85 43.34
C PHE A 172 85.79 17.59 44.22
N ASP A 173 85.63 17.69 45.55
CA ASP A 173 85.75 16.55 46.44
C ASP A 173 84.52 15.61 46.43
N GLU A 174 84.69 14.41 46.99
CA GLU A 174 83.61 13.43 47.09
C GLU A 174 82.42 13.94 47.93
N ARG A 175 82.67 14.81 48.92
CA ARG A 175 81.62 15.39 49.75
C ARG A 175 80.71 16.27 48.90
N TYR A 176 81.27 17.17 48.09
CA TYR A 176 80.52 18.03 47.18
C TYR A 176 79.66 17.19 46.22
N HIS A 177 80.25 16.18 45.59
CA HIS A 177 79.52 15.29 44.69
C HIS A 177 78.42 14.49 45.39
N GLY A 178 78.64 14.08 46.65
CA GLY A 178 77.63 13.46 47.49
C GLY A 178 76.44 14.40 47.77
N GLU A 179 76.68 15.67 48.07
CA GLU A 179 75.61 16.66 48.26
C GLU A 179 74.85 16.94 46.95
N VAL A 180 75.53 17.06 45.81
CA VAL A 180 74.88 17.17 44.49
C VAL A 180 73.95 15.98 44.23
N SER A 181 74.40 14.76 44.55
CA SER A 181 73.58 13.55 44.41
C SER A 181 72.32 13.59 45.30
N LYS A 182 72.44 14.09 46.54
CA LYS A 182 71.28 14.28 47.44
C LYS A 182 70.28 15.31 46.92
N ILE A 183 70.73 16.34 46.19
CA ILE A 183 69.83 17.31 45.53
C ILE A 183 69.14 16.66 44.34
N MET A 184 69.86 15.89 43.53
CA MET A 184 69.31 15.29 42.31
C MET A 184 68.31 14.17 42.59
N LYS A 185 68.39 13.47 43.73
CA LYS A 185 67.44 12.41 44.09
C LYS A 185 65.97 12.90 44.14
N PRO A 186 65.58 13.91 44.94
CA PRO A 186 64.22 14.45 44.93
C PRO A 186 63.88 15.14 43.61
N VAL A 187 64.86 15.68 42.87
CA VAL A 187 64.62 16.20 41.51
C VAL A 187 64.18 15.08 40.57
N ASN A 188 64.86 13.93 40.56
CA ASN A 188 64.46 12.80 39.71
C ASN A 188 63.08 12.25 40.10
N LEU A 189 62.81 12.09 41.41
CA LEU A 189 61.48 11.69 41.90
C LEU A 189 60.39 12.70 41.51
N PHE A 190 60.72 13.99 41.44
CA PHE A 190 59.81 15.02 40.98
C PHE A 190 59.45 14.87 39.49
N PHE A 191 60.41 14.46 38.64
CA PHE A 191 60.10 14.16 37.23
C PHE A 191 59.18 12.97 37.10
N GLU A 192 59.48 11.88 37.83
CA GLU A 192 58.64 10.68 37.86
C GLU A 192 57.22 11.03 38.30
N ALA A 193 57.07 11.85 39.36
CA ALA A 193 55.76 12.28 39.84
C ALA A 193 54.97 13.11 38.80
N ILE A 194 55.63 13.99 38.03
CA ILE A 194 54.99 14.73 36.93
C ILE A 194 54.57 13.79 35.82
N GLU A 195 55.45 12.89 35.42
CA GLU A 195 55.18 11.94 34.34
C GLU A 195 53.99 11.06 34.71
N ASP A 196 53.98 10.47 35.91
CA ASP A 196 52.88 9.65 36.42
C ASP A 196 51.55 10.41 36.45
N ARG A 197 51.53 11.63 37.02
CA ARG A 197 50.30 12.43 37.09
C ARG A 197 49.79 12.79 35.70
N THR A 198 50.65 13.37 34.88
CA THR A 198 50.25 13.87 33.55
C THR A 198 49.91 12.74 32.60
N GLU A 199 50.53 11.57 32.74
CA GLU A 199 50.14 10.36 32.01
C GLU A 199 48.75 9.89 32.40
N GLN A 200 48.45 9.80 33.69
CA GLN A 200 47.10 9.43 34.13
C GLN A 200 46.04 10.43 33.67
N GLU A 201 46.33 11.74 33.70
CA GLU A 201 45.42 12.77 33.19
C GLU A 201 45.17 12.62 31.67
N VAL A 202 46.24 12.37 30.88
CA VAL A 202 46.14 12.12 29.44
C VAL A 202 45.35 10.84 29.17
N MET A 203 45.64 9.75 29.87
CA MET A 203 44.93 8.47 29.72
C MET A 203 43.43 8.62 30.03
N ASN A 204 43.09 9.28 31.14
CA ASN A 204 41.70 9.50 31.52
C ASN A 204 40.95 10.37 30.50
N SER A 205 41.60 11.42 29.99
CA SER A 205 41.02 12.29 28.98
C SER A 205 40.87 11.57 27.63
N ALA A 206 41.87 10.77 27.24
CA ALA A 206 41.85 9.98 26.01
C ALA A 206 40.77 8.89 26.07
N SER A 207 40.62 8.17 27.20
CA SER A 207 39.57 7.18 27.39
C SER A 207 38.18 7.80 27.29
N ARG A 208 37.98 9.00 27.86
CA ARG A 208 36.71 9.73 27.74
C ARG A 208 36.43 10.18 26.31
N SER A 209 37.44 10.65 25.58
CA SER A 209 37.34 10.97 24.16
C SER A 209 36.94 9.73 23.34
N SER A 210 37.64 8.61 23.54
CA SER A 210 37.36 7.34 22.86
C SER A 210 35.98 6.78 23.19
N PHE A 211 35.51 6.93 24.43
CA PHE A 211 34.16 6.51 24.83
C PHE A 211 33.08 7.23 24.01
N TRP A 212 33.16 8.56 23.91
CA TRP A 212 32.16 9.33 23.16
C TRP A 212 32.25 9.13 21.66
N LEU A 213 33.47 8.98 21.12
CA LEU A 213 33.70 8.66 19.70
C LEU A 213 33.09 7.29 19.33
N ASN A 214 33.38 6.26 20.12
CA ASN A 214 32.81 4.92 19.91
C ASN A 214 31.29 4.94 20.07
N SER A 215 30.77 5.66 21.07
CA SER A 215 29.31 5.81 21.26
C SER A 215 28.64 6.45 20.06
N ALA A 216 29.23 7.51 19.48
CA ALA A 216 28.74 8.17 18.27
C ALA A 216 28.75 7.21 17.07
N PHE A 217 29.84 6.45 16.89
CA PHE A 217 29.96 5.44 15.84
C PHE A 217 28.89 4.35 15.92
N PHE A 218 28.66 3.77 17.11
CA PHE A 218 27.63 2.74 17.29
C PHE A 218 26.22 3.28 17.05
N LEU A 219 25.92 4.51 17.47
CA LEU A 219 24.63 5.13 17.19
C LEU A 219 24.43 5.34 15.67
N GLN A 220 25.46 5.73 14.93
CA GLN A 220 25.42 5.86 13.47
C GLN A 220 25.15 4.50 12.79
N LEU A 221 25.75 3.43 13.30
CA LEU A 221 25.49 2.07 12.82
C LEU A 221 24.02 1.67 13.03
N ILE A 222 23.46 1.96 14.21
CA ILE A 222 22.05 1.68 14.52
C ILE A 222 21.13 2.50 13.59
N ILE A 223 21.42 3.78 13.36
CA ILE A 223 20.66 4.62 12.42
C ILE A 223 20.68 4.01 11.01
N THR A 224 21.84 3.55 10.55
CA THR A 224 22.00 2.92 9.23
C THR A 224 21.16 1.63 9.12
N LEU A 225 21.17 0.79 10.16
CA LEU A 225 20.34 -0.42 10.22
C LEU A 225 18.85 -0.13 10.27
N LEU A 226 18.43 0.89 11.04
CA LEU A 226 17.04 1.33 11.09
C LEU A 226 16.57 1.87 9.74
N PHE A 227 17.42 2.64 9.06
CA PHE A 227 17.12 3.16 7.72
C PHE A 227 17.02 2.04 6.68
N ALA A 228 17.97 1.09 6.68
CA ALA A 228 17.92 -0.08 5.82
C ALA A 228 16.66 -0.93 6.08
N GLY A 229 16.33 -1.15 7.36
CA GLY A 229 15.10 -1.82 7.78
C GLY A 229 13.84 -1.07 7.34
N PHE A 230 13.83 0.26 7.42
CA PHE A 230 12.73 1.10 6.95
C PHE A 230 12.50 0.96 5.44
N VAL A 231 13.57 1.07 4.63
CA VAL A 231 13.51 0.88 3.17
C VAL A 231 13.06 -0.53 2.81
N TRP A 232 13.55 -1.55 3.52
CA TRP A 232 13.13 -2.94 3.32
C TRP A 232 11.63 -3.14 3.59
N ASN A 233 11.11 -2.55 4.68
CA ASN A 233 9.68 -2.61 4.98
C ASN A 233 8.83 -1.92 3.91
N ILE A 234 9.25 -0.75 3.40
CA ILE A 234 8.54 -0.08 2.29
C ILE A 234 8.50 -0.97 1.05
N ARG A 235 9.63 -1.60 0.69
CA ARG A 235 9.66 -2.53 -0.46
C ARG A 235 8.73 -3.72 -0.27
N LEU A 236 8.66 -4.28 0.93
CA LEU A 236 7.72 -5.37 1.24
C LEU A 236 6.26 -4.93 1.09
N ILE A 237 5.92 -3.72 1.55
CA ILE A 237 4.56 -3.17 1.45
C ILE A 237 4.20 -2.93 -0.03
N LEU A 238 5.09 -2.28 -0.80
CA LEU A 238 4.86 -2.03 -2.23
C LEU A 238 4.70 -3.33 -3.02
N LYS A 239 5.49 -4.36 -2.68
CA LYS A 239 5.35 -5.70 -3.29
C LYS A 239 4.00 -6.35 -2.96
N GLN A 240 3.49 -6.20 -1.74
CA GLN A 240 2.17 -6.71 -1.35
C GLN A 240 1.01 -5.94 -2.02
N LEU A 241 1.20 -4.64 -2.27
CA LEU A 241 0.22 -3.82 -2.98
C LEU A 241 0.19 -4.14 -4.48
N GLY A 242 1.31 -4.58 -5.06
CA GLY A 242 1.41 -4.84 -6.50
C GLY A 242 1.71 -3.60 -7.34
N GLY A 243 1.95 -2.46 -6.70
CA GLY A 243 2.17 -1.16 -7.33
C GLY A 243 2.03 -0.02 -6.32
N GLU A 244 1.87 1.20 -6.84
CA GLU A 244 1.72 2.38 -6.00
C GLU A 244 0.31 2.43 -5.37
N PRO A 245 0.17 2.84 -4.09
CA PRO A 245 -1.14 2.97 -3.45
C PRO A 245 -2.13 3.85 -4.22
N ASP A 246 -1.63 4.94 -4.83
CA ASP A 246 -2.47 5.89 -5.56
C ASP A 246 -3.04 5.28 -6.85
N GLU A 247 -2.33 4.34 -7.47
CA GLU A 247 -2.81 3.56 -8.62
C GLU A 247 -3.99 2.68 -8.21
N ALA A 248 -3.89 1.97 -7.08
CA ALA A 248 -4.99 1.16 -6.55
C ALA A 248 -6.24 2.00 -6.24
N VAL A 249 -6.05 3.19 -5.66
CA VAL A 249 -7.14 4.15 -5.41
C VAL A 249 -7.77 4.65 -6.72
N GLY A 250 -6.96 4.94 -7.74
CA GLY A 250 -7.43 5.34 -9.06
C GLY A 250 -8.31 4.28 -9.71
N ILE A 251 -7.83 3.03 -9.77
CA ILE A 251 -8.59 1.90 -10.34
C ILE A 251 -9.91 1.68 -9.58
N ALA A 252 -9.86 1.70 -8.24
CA ALA A 252 -11.07 1.54 -7.43
C ALA A 252 -12.10 2.65 -7.67
N LYS A 253 -11.67 3.90 -7.91
CA LYS A 253 -12.55 5.01 -8.27
C LYS A 253 -13.19 4.83 -9.65
N GLU A 254 -12.43 4.38 -10.64
CA GLU A 254 -12.96 4.10 -11.98
C GLU A 254 -14.05 3.02 -11.93
N ILE A 255 -13.79 1.92 -11.20
CA ILE A 255 -14.78 0.85 -10.97
C ILE A 255 -16.02 1.39 -10.26
N ALA A 256 -15.84 2.19 -9.20
CA ALA A 256 -16.95 2.79 -8.46
C ALA A 256 -17.80 3.74 -9.32
N ASN A 257 -17.20 4.40 -10.31
CA ASN A 257 -17.89 5.24 -11.29
C ASN A 257 -18.53 4.43 -12.44
N GLY A 258 -18.45 3.10 -12.42
CA GLY A 258 -19.01 2.22 -13.43
C GLY A 258 -18.14 2.06 -14.69
N ASN A 259 -16.93 2.61 -14.70
CA ASN A 259 -15.97 2.39 -15.78
C ASN A 259 -15.23 1.07 -15.58
N LEU A 260 -15.67 0.02 -16.29
CA LEU A 260 -15.06 -1.31 -16.26
C LEU A 260 -14.15 -1.58 -17.48
N ILE A 261 -13.99 -0.59 -18.36
CA ILE A 261 -13.19 -0.66 -19.59
C ILE A 261 -11.81 -0.05 -19.29
N LEU A 262 -11.10 -0.69 -18.35
CA LEU A 262 -9.74 -0.33 -18.01
C LEU A 262 -8.78 -1.21 -18.80
N ASP A 263 -7.78 -0.59 -19.44
CA ASP A 263 -6.79 -1.32 -20.22
C ASP A 263 -5.93 -2.20 -19.30
N SER A 264 -6.04 -3.51 -19.50
CA SER A 264 -5.32 -4.52 -18.73
C SER A 264 -3.98 -4.92 -19.36
N SER A 265 -3.65 -4.37 -20.54
CA SER A 265 -2.46 -4.74 -21.33
C SER A 265 -1.14 -4.21 -20.74
N THR A 266 -1.18 -3.10 -20.00
CA THR A 266 0.00 -2.48 -19.36
C THR A 266 0.48 -3.17 -18.07
N ILE A 267 -0.15 -4.29 -17.66
CA ILE A 267 -0.21 -4.72 -16.24
C ILE A 267 0.15 -6.20 -16.06
N ALA A 268 0.73 -6.87 -17.06
CA ALA A 268 1.11 -8.29 -16.93
C ALA A 268 2.03 -8.58 -15.72
N GLU A 269 2.93 -7.66 -15.35
CA GLU A 269 3.77 -7.74 -14.15
C GLU A 269 3.06 -7.31 -12.84
N LYS A 270 1.96 -6.56 -12.93
CA LYS A 270 1.24 -5.93 -11.81
C LYS A 270 0.01 -6.74 -11.34
N ARG A 271 -0.23 -7.93 -11.89
CA ARG A 271 -1.33 -8.84 -11.47
C ARG A 271 -1.04 -9.65 -10.20
N ALA A 272 -0.19 -9.14 -9.31
CA ALA A 272 0.10 -9.75 -8.02
C ALA A 272 -0.19 -8.74 -6.91
N GLY A 273 -0.66 -9.22 -5.75
CA GLY A 273 -1.03 -8.34 -4.64
C GLY A 273 -2.37 -7.63 -4.86
N LEU A 274 -2.62 -6.58 -4.07
CA LEU A 274 -3.91 -5.89 -4.02
C LEU A 274 -4.40 -5.38 -5.38
N ILE A 275 -3.52 -4.79 -6.20
CA ILE A 275 -3.90 -4.30 -7.54
C ILE A 275 -4.37 -5.47 -8.43
N GLY A 276 -3.70 -6.62 -8.36
CA GLY A 276 -4.12 -7.84 -9.06
C GLY A 276 -5.53 -8.28 -8.65
N ASP A 277 -5.80 -8.29 -7.34
CA ASP A 277 -7.13 -8.64 -6.81
C ASP A 277 -8.23 -7.67 -7.28
N ILE A 278 -7.92 -6.37 -7.38
CA ILE A 278 -8.86 -5.36 -7.93
C ILE A 278 -9.17 -5.63 -9.41
N TYR A 279 -8.19 -6.05 -10.21
CA TYR A 279 -8.43 -6.42 -11.61
C TYR A 279 -9.33 -7.64 -11.74
N VAL A 280 -9.15 -8.66 -10.89
CA VAL A 280 -10.03 -9.84 -10.84
C VAL A 280 -11.47 -9.42 -10.51
N MET A 281 -11.64 -8.55 -9.51
CA MET A 281 -12.96 -8.00 -9.16
C MET A 281 -13.60 -7.24 -10.33
N LYS A 282 -12.83 -6.38 -11.02
CA LYS A 282 -13.28 -5.65 -12.20
C LYS A 282 -13.73 -6.58 -13.33
N ASP A 283 -12.98 -7.64 -13.61
CA ASP A 283 -13.31 -8.63 -14.66
C ASP A 283 -14.62 -9.35 -14.35
N GLN A 284 -14.84 -9.75 -13.09
CA GLN A 284 -16.09 -10.37 -12.65
C GLN A 284 -17.29 -9.41 -12.79
N LEU A 285 -17.13 -8.15 -12.37
CA LEU A 285 -18.18 -7.14 -12.55
C LEU A 285 -18.51 -6.90 -14.04
N TYR A 286 -17.49 -6.87 -14.90
CA TYR A 286 -17.68 -6.69 -16.34
C TYR A 286 -18.48 -7.86 -16.96
N GLN A 287 -18.18 -9.09 -16.56
CA GLN A 287 -18.92 -10.28 -17.00
C GLN A 287 -20.39 -10.21 -16.58
N ILE A 288 -20.66 -9.90 -15.30
CA ILE A 288 -22.03 -9.78 -14.76
C ILE A 288 -22.82 -8.72 -15.54
N ILE A 289 -22.25 -7.53 -15.76
CA ILE A 289 -22.93 -6.46 -16.53
C ILE A 289 -23.20 -6.89 -17.99
N THR A 290 -22.27 -7.63 -18.61
CA THR A 290 -22.43 -8.14 -19.97
C THR A 290 -23.59 -9.14 -20.07
N GLU A 291 -23.69 -10.05 -19.11
CA GLU A 291 -24.81 -11.01 -19.03
C GLU A 291 -26.15 -10.30 -18.82
N VAL A 292 -26.20 -9.32 -17.92
CA VAL A 292 -27.42 -8.50 -17.69
C VAL A 292 -27.83 -7.75 -18.95
N ARG A 293 -26.89 -7.16 -19.70
CA ARG A 293 -27.18 -6.50 -20.98
C ARG A 293 -27.73 -7.49 -22.01
N ARG A 294 -27.15 -8.68 -22.10
CA ARG A 294 -27.63 -9.73 -23.02
C ARG A 294 -29.03 -10.20 -22.66
N ALA A 295 -29.29 -10.44 -21.38
CA ALA A 295 -30.62 -10.80 -20.89
C ALA A 295 -31.64 -9.71 -21.19
N SER A 296 -31.29 -8.44 -20.98
CA SER A 296 -32.15 -7.29 -21.28
C SER A 296 -32.45 -7.17 -22.78
N ALA A 297 -31.45 -7.38 -23.65
CA ALA A 297 -31.64 -7.38 -25.10
C ALA A 297 -32.59 -8.51 -25.54
N ASN A 298 -32.43 -9.71 -24.98
CA ASN A 298 -33.33 -10.83 -25.26
C ASN A 298 -34.77 -10.52 -24.81
N ILE A 299 -34.95 -9.95 -23.61
CA ILE A 299 -36.27 -9.52 -23.12
C ILE A 299 -36.89 -8.48 -24.06
N ASN A 300 -36.11 -7.52 -24.55
CA ASN A 300 -36.59 -6.51 -25.49
C ASN A 300 -37.06 -7.13 -26.82
N VAL A 301 -36.30 -8.08 -27.38
CA VAL A 301 -36.69 -8.83 -28.59
C VAL A 301 -37.98 -9.62 -28.34
N SER A 302 -38.05 -10.41 -27.26
CA SER A 302 -39.26 -11.17 -26.92
C SER A 302 -40.47 -10.26 -26.67
N SER A 303 -40.28 -9.08 -26.10
CA SER A 303 -41.35 -8.11 -25.90
C SER A 303 -41.87 -7.55 -27.24
N GLN A 304 -40.99 -7.34 -28.22
CA GLN A 304 -41.39 -6.93 -29.58
C GLN A 304 -42.15 -8.04 -30.31
N GLU A 305 -41.72 -9.30 -30.18
CA GLU A 305 -42.43 -10.47 -30.73
C GLU A 305 -43.82 -10.62 -30.11
N ILE A 306 -43.94 -10.47 -28.79
CA ILE A 306 -45.24 -10.47 -28.09
C ILE A 306 -46.14 -9.35 -28.61
N ALA A 307 -45.60 -8.13 -28.76
CA ALA A 307 -46.38 -7.00 -29.27
C ALA A 307 -46.89 -7.26 -30.70
N SER A 308 -46.04 -7.83 -31.57
CA SER A 308 -46.44 -8.22 -32.94
C SER A 308 -47.48 -9.34 -32.92
N GLY A 309 -47.29 -10.37 -32.09
CA GLY A 309 -48.26 -11.47 -31.96
C GLY A 309 -49.61 -11.01 -31.43
N ASN A 310 -49.62 -10.05 -30.49
CA ASN A 310 -50.85 -9.44 -30.00
C ASN A 310 -51.57 -8.62 -31.07
N HIS A 311 -50.84 -7.96 -31.97
CA HIS A 311 -51.43 -7.27 -33.12
C HIS A 311 -52.07 -8.23 -34.12
N ASP A 312 -51.39 -9.33 -34.48
CA ASP A 312 -51.97 -10.37 -35.35
C ASP A 312 -53.22 -11.01 -34.72
N LEU A 313 -53.15 -11.35 -33.44
CA LEU A 313 -54.29 -11.89 -32.70
C LEU A 313 -55.47 -10.91 -32.69
N SER A 314 -55.22 -9.62 -32.48
CA SER A 314 -56.25 -8.58 -32.55
C SER A 314 -56.88 -8.49 -33.94
N SER A 315 -56.07 -8.54 -35.00
CA SER A 315 -56.54 -8.55 -36.40
C SER A 315 -57.43 -9.77 -36.68
N ARG A 316 -56.98 -10.97 -36.30
CA ARG A 316 -57.73 -12.22 -36.45
C ARG A 316 -59.03 -12.21 -35.66
N THR A 317 -59.02 -11.64 -34.45
CA THR A 317 -60.22 -11.49 -33.62
C THR A 317 -61.23 -10.56 -34.29
N ASN A 318 -60.79 -9.45 -34.89
CA ASN A 318 -61.65 -8.56 -35.66
C ASN A 318 -62.25 -9.28 -36.88
N GLN A 319 -61.43 -10.00 -37.65
CA GLN A 319 -61.90 -10.77 -38.80
C GLN A 319 -62.92 -11.84 -38.39
N GLN A 320 -62.66 -12.57 -37.30
CA GLN A 320 -63.59 -13.57 -36.77
C GLN A 320 -64.91 -12.93 -36.31
N SER A 321 -64.85 -11.75 -35.71
CA SER A 321 -66.05 -10.98 -35.34
C SER A 321 -66.87 -10.62 -36.58
N SER A 322 -66.24 -10.17 -37.67
CA SER A 322 -66.93 -9.89 -38.94
C SER A 322 -67.53 -11.15 -39.57
N SER A 323 -66.82 -12.28 -39.57
CA SER A 323 -67.38 -13.55 -40.07
C SER A 323 -68.56 -14.04 -39.23
N LEU A 324 -68.56 -13.79 -37.92
CA LEU A 324 -69.69 -14.08 -37.04
C LEU A 324 -70.89 -13.16 -37.33
N GLU A 325 -70.65 -11.87 -37.63
CA GLU A 325 -71.69 -10.93 -38.07
C GLU A 325 -72.32 -11.36 -39.41
N GLU A 326 -71.51 -11.80 -40.37
CA GLU A 326 -71.98 -12.36 -41.63
C GLU A 326 -72.79 -13.66 -41.41
N THR A 327 -72.32 -14.54 -40.53
CA THR A 327 -73.05 -15.78 -40.16
C THR A 327 -74.39 -15.46 -39.49
N ALA A 328 -74.43 -14.47 -38.60
CA ALA A 328 -75.66 -14.03 -37.96
C ALA A 328 -76.66 -13.49 -39.00
N THR A 329 -76.19 -12.69 -39.94
CA THR A 329 -77.01 -12.16 -41.05
C THR A 329 -77.54 -13.29 -41.94
N ALA A 330 -76.70 -14.27 -42.30
CA ALA A 330 -77.12 -15.44 -43.06
C ALA A 330 -78.16 -16.28 -42.29
N MET A 331 -78.05 -16.37 -40.96
CA MET A 331 -79.06 -17.05 -40.12
C MET A 331 -80.39 -16.30 -40.08
N GLU A 332 -80.39 -14.96 -40.10
CA GLU A 332 -81.63 -14.18 -40.26
C GLU A 332 -82.31 -14.45 -41.61
N GLU A 333 -81.53 -14.54 -42.68
CA GLU A 333 -82.03 -14.84 -44.02
C GLU A 333 -82.56 -16.27 -44.13
N ILE A 334 -81.84 -17.26 -43.58
CA ILE A 334 -82.33 -18.66 -43.48
C ILE A 334 -83.63 -18.73 -42.67
N ASN A 335 -83.71 -18.02 -41.55
CA ASN A 335 -84.94 -17.98 -40.74
C ASN A 335 -86.12 -17.42 -41.55
N SER A 336 -85.90 -16.38 -42.37
CA SER A 336 -86.91 -15.86 -43.30
C SER A 336 -87.35 -16.91 -44.34
N ILE A 337 -86.39 -17.64 -44.93
CA ILE A 337 -86.70 -18.73 -45.88
C ILE A 337 -87.51 -19.85 -45.21
N VAL A 338 -87.15 -20.26 -43.99
CA VAL A 338 -87.88 -21.29 -43.23
C VAL A 338 -89.31 -20.83 -42.92
N GLN A 339 -89.50 -19.56 -42.55
CA GLN A 339 -90.84 -18.99 -42.36
C GLN A 339 -91.66 -19.03 -43.65
N ASN A 340 -91.07 -18.65 -44.79
CA ASN A 340 -91.74 -18.73 -46.09
C ASN A 340 -92.11 -20.17 -46.46
N ASN A 341 -91.20 -21.14 -46.27
CA ASN A 341 -91.48 -22.56 -46.51
C ASN A 341 -92.64 -23.09 -45.64
N ALA A 342 -92.75 -22.63 -44.38
CA ALA A 342 -93.85 -23.01 -43.50
C ALA A 342 -95.19 -22.46 -44.01
N VAL A 343 -95.21 -21.23 -44.54
CA VAL A 343 -96.39 -20.64 -45.20
C VAL A 343 -96.75 -21.41 -46.46
N ASP A 344 -95.78 -21.74 -47.31
CA ASP A 344 -96.00 -22.50 -48.55
C ASP A 344 -96.55 -23.90 -48.26
N ALA A 345 -96.03 -24.59 -47.25
CA ALA A 345 -96.55 -25.88 -46.82
C ALA A 345 -98.01 -25.78 -46.33
N LYS A 346 -98.35 -24.72 -45.59
CA LYS A 346 -99.73 -24.44 -45.17
C LYS A 346 -100.64 -24.20 -46.39
N ASN A 347 -100.20 -23.39 -47.34
CA ASN A 347 -100.94 -23.12 -48.57
C ASN A 347 -101.17 -24.40 -49.40
N ALA A 348 -100.15 -25.25 -49.54
CA ALA A 348 -100.25 -26.54 -50.22
C ALA A 348 -101.27 -27.48 -49.53
N ASN A 349 -101.30 -27.49 -48.20
CA ASN A 349 -102.29 -28.25 -47.44
C ASN A 349 -103.72 -27.74 -47.69
N GLU A 350 -103.93 -26.42 -47.75
CA GLU A 350 -105.24 -25.83 -48.08
C GLU A 350 -105.69 -26.19 -49.51
N ILE A 351 -104.77 -26.17 -50.49
CA ILE A 351 -105.05 -26.61 -51.87
C ILE A 351 -105.46 -28.09 -51.88
N THR A 352 -104.77 -28.93 -51.11
CA THR A 352 -105.05 -30.37 -51.04
C THR A 352 -106.45 -30.63 -50.46
N GLN A 353 -106.86 -29.92 -49.40
CA GLN A 353 -108.22 -30.00 -48.86
C GLN A 353 -109.29 -29.57 -49.87
N LYS A 354 -109.03 -28.51 -50.65
CA LYS A 354 -109.96 -28.08 -51.73
C LYS A 354 -110.08 -29.15 -52.83
N ALA A 355 -108.98 -29.82 -53.18
CA ALA A 355 -108.99 -30.91 -54.15
C ALA A 355 -109.77 -32.12 -53.65
N GLU A 356 -109.61 -32.51 -52.37
CA GLU A 356 -110.41 -33.57 -51.74
C GLU A 356 -111.92 -33.27 -51.81
N GLN A 357 -112.31 -32.03 -51.48
CA GLN A 357 -113.72 -31.62 -51.56
C GLN A 357 -114.26 -31.74 -52.99
N SER A 358 -113.50 -31.30 -54.00
CA SER A 358 -113.89 -31.41 -55.41
C SER A 358 -114.09 -32.87 -55.85
N VAL A 359 -113.27 -33.80 -55.35
CA VAL A 359 -113.40 -35.24 -55.64
C VAL A 359 -114.70 -35.82 -55.05
N VAL A 360 -115.10 -35.37 -53.85
CA VAL A 360 -116.36 -35.78 -53.21
C VAL A 360 -117.57 -35.29 -54.02
N ASP A 361 -117.55 -34.04 -54.48
CA ASP A 361 -118.64 -33.46 -55.25
C ASP A 361 -118.81 -34.20 -56.60
N SER A 362 -117.71 -34.44 -57.32
CA SER A 362 -117.74 -35.22 -58.58
C SER A 362 -118.23 -36.65 -58.39
N ARG A 363 -117.92 -37.32 -57.26
CA ARG A 363 -118.45 -38.66 -56.96
C ARG A 363 -119.98 -38.66 -56.88
N THR A 364 -120.55 -37.63 -56.26
CA THR A 364 -122.00 -37.52 -56.06
C THR A 364 -122.72 -37.37 -57.41
N GLU A 365 -122.21 -36.51 -58.28
CA GLU A 365 -122.75 -36.28 -59.63
C GLU A 365 -122.68 -37.54 -60.52
N LEU A 366 -121.60 -38.31 -60.40
CA LEU A 366 -121.40 -39.56 -61.16
C LEU A 366 -122.41 -40.64 -60.72
N LEU A 367 -122.72 -40.74 -59.42
CA LEU A 367 -123.72 -41.68 -58.90
C LEU A 367 -125.14 -41.33 -59.37
N ASP A 368 -125.51 -40.05 -59.40
CA ASP A 368 -126.79 -39.60 -59.95
C ASP A 368 -126.93 -39.94 -61.43
N THR A 369 -125.86 -39.72 -62.20
CA THR A 369 -125.81 -40.04 -63.64
C THR A 369 -126.01 -41.54 -63.89
N VAL A 370 -125.32 -42.40 -63.13
CA VAL A 370 -125.46 -43.86 -63.24
C VAL A 370 -126.87 -44.32 -62.87
N THR A 371 -127.45 -43.74 -61.82
CA THR A 371 -128.80 -44.09 -61.35
C THR A 371 -129.86 -43.77 -62.41
N ASN A 372 -129.76 -42.61 -63.07
CA ASN A 372 -130.65 -42.23 -64.17
C ASN A 372 -130.48 -43.13 -65.40
N SER A 373 -129.26 -43.55 -65.73
CA SER A 373 -129.01 -44.46 -66.86
C SER A 373 -129.63 -45.85 -66.64
N ILE A 374 -129.57 -46.38 -65.41
CA ILE A 374 -130.21 -47.66 -65.06
C ILE A 374 -131.74 -47.58 -65.23
N ALA A 375 -132.36 -46.47 -64.81
CA ALA A 375 -133.79 -46.26 -64.99
C ALA A 375 -134.19 -46.25 -66.48
N THR A 376 -133.43 -45.54 -67.31
CA THR A 376 -133.65 -45.44 -68.76
C THR A 376 -133.51 -46.81 -69.45
N ASN A 377 -132.48 -47.59 -69.09
CA ASN A 377 -132.27 -48.92 -69.65
C ASN A 377 -133.38 -49.92 -69.28
N LYS A 378 -134.02 -49.77 -68.10
CA LYS A 378 -135.13 -50.61 -67.66
C LYS A 378 -136.38 -50.41 -68.53
N GLU A 379 -136.67 -49.17 -68.93
CA GLU A 379 -137.79 -48.82 -69.81
C GLU A 379 -137.58 -49.38 -71.24
N LEU A 380 -136.34 -49.28 -71.74
CA LEU A 380 -135.93 -49.83 -73.04
C LEU A 380 -136.15 -51.36 -73.14
N LEU A 381 -135.83 -52.10 -72.07
CA LEU A 381 -136.03 -53.55 -72.01
C LEU A 381 -137.52 -53.95 -72.04
N GLN A 382 -138.41 -53.16 -71.42
CA GLN A 382 -139.86 -53.43 -71.46
C GLN A 382 -140.43 -53.21 -72.87
N ASN A 383 -140.02 -52.15 -73.56
CA ASN A 383 -140.42 -51.91 -74.95
C ASN A 383 -139.95 -53.03 -75.90
N LEU A 384 -138.72 -53.55 -75.70
CA LEU A 384 -138.20 -54.68 -76.47
C LEU A 384 -139.02 -55.96 -76.27
N GLN A 385 -139.41 -56.27 -75.03
CA GLN A 385 -140.27 -57.44 -74.76
C GLN A 385 -141.66 -57.31 -75.40
N SER A 386 -142.27 -56.12 -75.34
CA SER A 386 -143.55 -55.86 -76.00
C SER A 386 -143.44 -56.04 -77.53
N THR A 387 -142.38 -55.50 -78.14
CA THR A 387 -142.11 -55.65 -79.58
C THR A 387 -141.93 -57.11 -79.97
N ASN A 388 -141.17 -57.89 -79.19
CA ASN A 388 -140.93 -59.30 -79.48
C ASN A 388 -142.22 -60.13 -79.41
N SER A 389 -143.13 -59.80 -78.49
CA SER A 389 -144.45 -60.45 -78.43
C SER A 389 -145.27 -60.19 -79.69
N SER A 390 -145.23 -58.98 -80.25
CA SER A 390 -145.92 -58.65 -81.50
C SER A 390 -145.33 -59.37 -82.72
N VAL A 391 -144.00 -59.55 -82.77
CA VAL A 391 -143.31 -60.29 -83.84
C VAL A 391 -143.71 -61.77 -83.83
N VAL A 392 -143.79 -62.39 -82.66
CA VAL A 392 -144.21 -63.80 -82.52
C VAL A 392 -145.63 -64.00 -83.03
N THR A 393 -146.56 -63.11 -82.70
CA THR A 393 -147.95 -63.17 -83.21
C THR A 393 -148.02 -63.05 -84.74
N ALA A 394 -147.23 -62.16 -85.34
CA ALA A 394 -147.17 -62.02 -86.80
C ALA A 394 -146.59 -63.27 -87.49
N MET A 395 -145.65 -63.98 -86.85
CA MET A 395 -145.10 -65.23 -87.39
C MET A 395 -146.12 -66.39 -87.38
N GLU A 396 -147.03 -66.45 -86.41
CA GLU A 396 -148.12 -67.45 -86.39
C GLU A 396 -149.08 -67.26 -87.58
N GLU A 397 -149.46 -66.02 -87.91
CA GLU A 397 -150.33 -65.71 -89.07
C GLU A 397 -149.66 -66.03 -90.42
N ILE A 398 -148.35 -65.82 -90.54
CA ILE A 398 -147.57 -66.17 -91.75
C ILE A 398 -147.47 -67.69 -91.92
N MET A 399 -147.25 -68.44 -90.83
CA MET A 399 -147.21 -69.91 -90.89
C MET A 399 -148.54 -70.52 -91.34
N GLU A 400 -149.67 -69.97 -90.88
CA GLU A 400 -151.00 -70.44 -91.30
C GLU A 400 -151.29 -70.10 -92.79
N SER A 401 -150.81 -68.95 -93.26
CA SER A 401 -150.87 -68.54 -94.66
C SER A 401 -150.01 -69.44 -95.57
N SER A 402 -148.81 -69.80 -95.12
CA SER A 402 -147.89 -70.69 -95.85
C SER A 402 -148.48 -72.09 -96.05
N LYS A 403 -149.18 -72.63 -95.04
CA LYS A 403 -149.81 -73.96 -95.12
C LYS A 403 -150.99 -74.01 -96.11
N LYS A 404 -151.68 -72.88 -96.30
CA LYS A 404 -152.70 -72.71 -97.36
C LYS A 404 -152.07 -72.66 -98.76
N ILE A 405 -150.92 -72.02 -98.92
CA ILE A 405 -150.21 -71.94 -100.22
C ILE A 405 -149.65 -73.31 -100.63
N GLU A 406 -149.13 -74.09 -99.68
CA GLU A 406 -148.65 -75.47 -99.92
C GLU A 406 -149.78 -76.38 -100.44
N GLY A 407 -151.01 -76.23 -99.94
CA GLY A 407 -152.18 -76.95 -100.44
C GLY A 407 -152.60 -76.56 -101.88
N ILE A 408 -152.34 -75.32 -102.30
CA ILE A 408 -152.65 -74.84 -103.66
C ILE A 408 -151.61 -75.34 -104.68
N ILE A 409 -150.34 -75.44 -104.29
CA ILE A 409 -149.26 -75.91 -105.17
C ILE A 409 -149.42 -77.41 -105.50
N THR A 410 -149.83 -78.24 -104.54
CA THR A 410 -150.06 -79.67 -104.79
C THR A 410 -151.21 -79.91 -105.77
N LEU A 411 -152.25 -79.06 -105.76
CA LEU A 411 -153.37 -79.17 -106.70
C LEU A 411 -153.01 -78.74 -108.14
N MET A 412 -152.05 -77.81 -108.31
CA MET A 412 -151.64 -77.33 -109.63
C MET A 412 -150.75 -78.31 -110.39
N ASN A 413 -150.00 -79.18 -109.70
CA ASN A 413 -149.15 -80.18 -110.37
C ASN A 413 -149.90 -81.45 -110.80
N ASP A 414 -151.09 -81.73 -110.27
CA ASP A 414 -151.91 -82.87 -110.71
C ASP A 414 -152.73 -82.60 -111.99
N ILE A 415 -152.55 -81.43 -112.64
CA ILE A 415 -153.32 -80.99 -113.83
C ILE A 415 -152.44 -80.76 -115.09
N ALA A 416 -151.12 -80.99 -115.03
CA ALA A 416 -150.19 -80.91 -116.17
C ALA A 416 -149.34 -82.19 -116.27
#